data_AF-A0A382YY44-F1
#
_entry.id   AF-A0A382YY44-F1
#
_cell.length_a   1.000
_cell.length_b   1.000
_cell.length_c   1.000
_cell.angle_alpha   90.00
_cell.angle_beta   90.00
_cell.angle_gamma   90.00
#
_symmetry.space_group_name_H-M   'P 1'
#
loop_
_entity.id
_entity.type
_entity.pdbx_description
1 polymer ?
#
loop_
_entity_poly.entity_id
_entity_poly.type
_entity_poly.pdbx_seq_one_letter_code
_entity_poly.pdbx_strand_id
1 'polypeptide(L)'
;MLNGVLMDMTAEEIATKEAHIQAWNDGAFDRTMENLRFKRNNFLKHTDFYAVSDRIMSAEMTTYRQELRDITNGLTTVAEVEAVVWPTKPE
;
A
#
# COMPACT_ATOMS: atom_id res chain seq x y z
N MET A 1 23.09 5.41 22.77
CA MET A 1 23.80 6.45 23.54
C MET A 1 23.60 6.14 25.02
N LEU A 2 24.65 5.71 25.71
CA LEU A 2 24.69 5.72 27.17
C LEU A 2 25.75 6.78 27.54
N ASN A 3 25.38 7.81 28.29
CA ASN A 3 26.30 8.83 28.83
C ASN A 3 27.12 9.66 27.82
N GLY A 4 26.58 10.01 26.65
CA GLY A 4 27.17 11.05 25.79
C GLY A 4 28.51 10.72 25.14
N VAL A 5 29.02 9.49 25.27
CA VAL A 5 30.18 8.97 24.53
C VAL A 5 29.65 8.15 23.35
N LEU A 6 30.17 8.39 22.14
CA LEU A 6 29.97 7.52 20.98
C LEU A 6 30.65 6.18 21.30
N MET A 7 29.86 5.19 21.72
CA MET A 7 30.32 3.82 21.85
C MET A 7 30.11 3.18 20.48
N ASP A 8 31.19 2.69 19.87
CA ASP A 8 31.10 1.90 18.64
C ASP A 8 30.25 0.67 18.92
N MET A 9 29.28 0.39 18.03
CA MET A 9 28.41 -0.78 18.19
C MET A 9 29.29 -2.04 18.21
N THR A 10 29.02 -2.92 19.17
CA THR A 10 29.69 -4.21 19.22
C THR A 10 29.31 -5.06 18.00
N ALA A 11 30.15 -6.03 17.63
CA ALA A 11 29.87 -6.90 16.48
C ALA A 11 28.51 -7.63 16.59
N GLU A 12 28.10 -7.98 17.81
CA GLU A 12 26.79 -8.60 18.09
C GLU A 12 25.62 -7.61 17.88
N GLU A 13 25.76 -6.36 18.30
CA GLU A 13 24.76 -5.30 18.07
C GLU A 13 24.66 -4.92 16.58
N ILE A 14 25.76 -4.98 15.84
CA ILE A 14 25.75 -4.77 14.38
C ILE A 14 24.99 -5.92 13.71
N ALA A 15 25.30 -7.16 14.05
CA ALA A 15 24.65 -8.34 13.46
C ALA A 15 23.13 -8.36 13.71
N THR A 16 22.70 -8.00 14.92
CA THR A 16 21.26 -7.90 15.25
C THR A 16 20.57 -6.77 14.48
N LYS A 17 21.23 -5.62 14.33
CA LYS A 17 20.72 -4.50 13.52
C LYS A 17 20.64 -4.84 12.04
N GLU A 18 21.65 -5.51 11.49
CA GLU A 18 21.65 -5.98 10.10
C GLU A 18 20.52 -6.98 9.85
N ALA A 19 20.31 -7.93 10.77
CA ALA A 19 19.18 -8.87 10.69
C ALA A 19 17.83 -8.14 10.71
N HIS A 20 17.68 -7.11 11.56
CA HIS A 20 16.46 -6.30 11.60
C HIS A 20 16.26 -5.50 10.30
N ILE A 21 17.32 -4.89 9.76
CA ILE A 21 17.25 -4.15 8.48
C ILE A 21 16.89 -5.11 7.33
N GLN A 22 17.47 -6.30 7.31
CA GLN A 22 17.15 -7.31 6.30
C GLN A 22 15.69 -7.73 6.38
N ALA A 23 15.20 -8.09 7.57
CA ALA A 23 13.80 -8.44 7.78
C ALA A 23 12.84 -7.29 7.39
N TRP A 24 13.24 -6.04 7.66
CA TRP A 24 12.50 -4.88 7.20
C TRP A 24 12.45 -4.83 5.68
N ASN A 25 13.60 -4.92 5.00
CA ASN A 25 13.68 -4.88 3.54
C ASN A 25 12.90 -6.02 2.87
N ASP A 26 12.97 -7.22 3.42
CA ASP A 26 12.24 -8.40 2.92
C ASP A 26 10.72 -8.19 2.99
N GLY A 27 10.22 -7.53 4.03
CA GLY A 27 8.80 -7.19 4.18
C GLY A 27 8.37 -5.90 3.47
N ALA A 28 9.22 -5.25 2.68
CA ALA A 28 8.90 -3.98 2.04
C ALA A 28 7.72 -4.09 1.07
N PHE A 29 7.70 -5.16 0.26
CA PHE A 29 6.62 -5.42 -0.69
C PHE A 29 5.27 -5.53 0.01
N ASP A 30 5.15 -6.36 1.05
CA ASP A 30 3.90 -6.58 1.77
C ASP A 30 3.34 -5.29 2.36
N ARG A 31 4.21 -4.46 2.98
CA ARG A 31 3.80 -3.16 3.53
C ARG A 31 3.33 -2.20 2.44
N THR A 32 4.02 -2.15 1.30
CA THR A 32 3.58 -1.29 0.19
C THR A 32 2.25 -1.76 -0.39
N MET A 33 2.04 -3.08 -0.51
CA MET A 33 0.80 -3.67 -1.00
C MET A 33 -0.37 -3.43 -0.03
N GLU A 34 -0.13 -3.49 1.29
CA GLU A 34 -1.12 -3.15 2.31
C GLU A 34 -1.58 -1.69 2.18
N ASN A 35 -0.64 -0.75 2.03
CA ASN A 35 -0.94 0.66 1.82
C ASN A 35 -1.77 0.91 0.55
N LEU A 36 -1.43 0.23 -0.55
CA LEU A 36 -2.19 0.32 -1.80
C LEU A 36 -3.63 -0.20 -1.60
N ARG A 37 -3.80 -1.36 -0.96
CA ARG A 37 -5.12 -1.93 -0.64
C ARG A 37 -5.94 -1.01 0.27
N PHE A 38 -5.30 -0.39 1.26
CA PHE A 38 -5.94 0.57 2.14
C PHE A 38 -6.50 1.76 1.35
N LYS A 39 -5.67 2.39 0.49
CA LYS A 39 -6.09 3.52 -0.34
C LYS A 39 -7.20 3.14 -1.32
N ARG A 40 -7.10 1.97 -1.96
CA ARG A 40 -8.15 1.40 -2.82
C ARG A 40 -9.48 1.25 -2.08
N ASN A 41 -9.44 0.64 -0.90
CA ASN A 41 -10.64 0.44 -0.10
C ASN A 41 -11.27 1.78 0.29
N ASN A 42 -10.47 2.81 0.56
CA ASN A 42 -10.99 4.15 0.83
C ASN A 42 -11.74 4.74 -0.40
N PHE A 43 -11.19 4.61 -1.61
CA PHE A 43 -11.88 5.07 -2.82
C PHE A 43 -13.16 4.28 -3.15
N LEU A 44 -13.17 2.97 -2.90
CA LEU A 44 -14.39 2.15 -3.01
C LEU A 44 -15.44 2.59 -1.98
N LYS A 45 -15.03 2.89 -0.75
CA LYS A 45 -15.93 3.39 0.30
C LYS A 45 -16.53 4.75 -0.07
N HIS A 46 -15.75 5.65 -0.66
CA HIS A 46 -16.24 6.95 -1.14
C HIS A 46 -17.29 6.85 -2.25
N THR A 47 -17.46 5.69 -2.88
CA THR A 47 -18.46 5.47 -3.94
C THR A 47 -19.56 4.49 -3.52
N ASP A 48 -19.56 4.06 -2.26
CA ASP A 48 -20.48 3.02 -1.77
C ASP A 48 -21.94 3.49 -1.75
N PHE A 49 -22.17 4.80 -1.58
CA PHE A 49 -23.51 5.39 -1.60
C PHE A 49 -24.23 5.28 -2.96
N TYR A 50 -23.50 5.01 -4.05
CA TYR A 50 -24.12 4.74 -5.36
C TYR A 50 -24.74 3.33 -5.44
N ALA A 51 -24.43 2.45 -4.50
CA ALA A 51 -24.94 1.07 -4.44
C ALA A 51 -26.19 0.92 -3.55
N VAL A 52 -26.81 2.02 -3.11
CA VAL A 52 -28.07 2.02 -2.34
C VAL A 52 -29.26 1.80 -3.29
N SER A 53 -30.32 1.13 -2.82
CA SER A 53 -31.53 0.78 -3.61
C SER A 53 -32.15 1.92 -4.41
N ASP A 54 -32.02 3.14 -3.91
CA ASP A 54 -32.67 4.33 -4.46
C ASP A 54 -31.89 4.98 -5.61
N ARG A 55 -30.70 4.45 -5.95
CA ARG A 55 -29.86 4.95 -7.05
C ARG A 55 -29.42 3.82 -7.95
N ILE A 56 -29.43 4.08 -9.25
CA ILE A 56 -28.79 3.23 -10.24
C ILE A 56 -27.37 3.76 -10.43
N MET A 57 -26.36 2.92 -10.16
CA MET A 57 -24.97 3.26 -10.42
C MET A 57 -24.73 3.38 -11.94
N SER A 58 -24.07 4.45 -12.37
CA SER A 58 -23.75 4.63 -13.79
C SER A 58 -22.76 3.55 -14.29
N ALA A 59 -22.74 3.32 -15.60
CA ALA A 59 -21.78 2.40 -16.22
C ALA A 59 -20.33 2.85 -15.97
N GLU A 60 -20.09 4.16 -16.01
CA GLU A 60 -18.78 4.76 -15.73
C GLU A 60 -18.36 4.52 -14.28
N MET A 61 -19.26 4.73 -13.30
CA MET A 61 -18.96 4.48 -11.89
C MET A 61 -18.74 2.99 -11.61
N THR A 62 -19.45 2.12 -12.31
CA THR A 62 -19.24 0.66 -12.26
C THR A 62 -17.85 0.29 -12.78
N THR A 63 -17.45 0.88 -13.91
CA THR A 63 -16.13 0.68 -14.53
C THR A 63 -15.02 1.18 -13.62
N TYR A 64 -15.13 2.40 -13.09
CA TYR A 64 -14.20 2.99 -12.14
C TYR A 64 -13.97 2.10 -10.90
N ARG A 65 -15.04 1.56 -10.31
CA ARG A 65 -14.94 0.64 -9.16
C ARG A 65 -14.27 -0.68 -9.53
N GLN A 66 -14.45 -1.16 -10.75
CA GLN A 66 -13.80 -2.37 -11.23
C GLN A 66 -12.30 -2.12 -11.46
N GLU A 67 -11.94 -1.04 -12.14
CA GLU A 67 -10.54 -0.62 -12.34
C GLU A 67 -9.81 -0.48 -11.00
N LEU A 68 -10.45 0.15 -10.00
CA LEU A 68 -9.91 0.23 -8.64
C LEU A 68 -9.60 -1.15 -8.03
N ARG A 69 -10.42 -2.16 -8.28
CA ARG A 69 -10.16 -3.53 -7.78
C ARG A 69 -9.01 -4.18 -8.53
N ASP A 70 -8.90 -3.90 -9.82
CA ASP A 70 -7.93 -4.54 -10.70
C ASP A 70 -6.52 -3.97 -10.58
N ILE A 71 -6.34 -2.78 -10.01
CA ILE A 71 -5.01 -2.18 -9.79
C ILE A 71 -4.08 -3.04 -8.91
N THR A 72 -4.62 -4.01 -8.15
CA THR A 72 -3.82 -4.95 -7.34
C THR A 72 -3.33 -6.16 -8.10
N ASN A 73 -3.76 -6.36 -9.34
CA ASN A 73 -3.49 -7.57 -10.10
C ASN A 73 -2.10 -7.51 -10.73
N GLY A 74 -1.33 -8.59 -10.62
CA GLY A 74 -0.06 -8.75 -11.32
C GLY A 74 1.12 -7.96 -10.76
N LEU A 75 1.00 -7.33 -9.59
CA LEU A 75 2.11 -6.64 -8.93
C LEU A 75 3.01 -7.64 -8.20
N THR A 76 4.32 -7.55 -8.44
CA THR A 76 5.34 -8.44 -7.88
C THR A 76 6.48 -7.70 -7.20
N THR A 77 6.63 -6.40 -7.44
CA THR A 77 7.69 -5.57 -6.88
C THR A 77 7.16 -4.28 -6.24
N VAL A 78 7.94 -3.69 -5.32
CA VAL A 78 7.61 -2.39 -4.69
C VAL A 78 7.49 -1.29 -5.75
N ALA A 79 8.40 -1.27 -6.73
CA ALA A 79 8.40 -0.27 -7.79
C ALA A 79 7.11 -0.34 -8.63
N GLU A 80 6.60 -1.54 -8.92
CA GLU A 80 5.33 -1.71 -9.62
C GLU A 80 4.15 -1.17 -8.79
N VAL A 81 4.15 -1.44 -7.47
CA VAL A 81 3.12 -0.93 -6.55
C VAL A 81 3.13 0.59 -6.47
N GLU A 82 4.31 1.22 -6.41
CA GLU A 82 4.45 2.68 -6.36
C GLU A 82 4.12 3.36 -7.70
N ALA A 83 4.33 2.66 -8.82
CA ALA A 83 4.03 3.15 -10.16
C ALA A 83 2.56 2.99 -10.58
N VAL A 84 1.70 2.40 -9.73
CA VAL A 84 0.27 2.20 -10.05
C VAL A 84 -0.41 3.53 -10.35
N VAL A 85 -1.02 3.60 -11.54
CA VAL A 85 -1.86 4.72 -11.95
C VAL A 85 -3.28 4.49 -11.43
N TRP A 86 -3.83 5.49 -10.76
CA TRP A 86 -5.18 5.43 -10.21
C TRP A 86 -6.20 5.84 -11.27
N PRO A 87 -7.33 5.13 -11.40
CA PRO A 87 -8.40 5.53 -12.28
C PRO A 87 -9.01 6.87 -11.83
N THR A 88 -9.56 7.64 -12.76
CA THR A 88 -10.19 8.93 -12.45
C THR A 88 -11.66 8.71 -12.11
N LYS A 89 -12.11 9.29 -11.00
CA LYS A 89 -13.50 9.17 -10.57
C LYS A 89 -14.42 9.92 -11.56
N PRO A 90 -15.50 9.29 -12.06
CA PRO A 90 -16.51 9.99 -12.85
C PRO A 90 -17.39 10.90 -11.99
N GLU A 91 -18.01 11.90 -12.61
CA GLU A 91 -18.89 12.89 -11.94
C GLU A 91 -20.22 12.30 -11.43
#